data_AF-A0A6C0IRA5-F1
#
_entry.id   AF-A0A6C0IRA5-F1
#
_cell.length_a   1.000
_cell.length_b   1.000
_cell.length_c   1.000
_cell.angle_alpha   90.00
_cell.angle_beta   90.00
_cell.angle_gamma   90.00
#
_symmetry.space_group_name_H-M   'P 1'
#
loop_
_entity.id
_entity.type
_entity.pdbx_description
1 polymer ?
#
loop_
_entity_poly.entity_id
_entity_poly.type
_entity_poly.pdbx_seq_one_letter_code
_entity_poly.pdbx_strand_id
1 'polypeptide(L)'
;MENYNNYIFKNCNSGMERCYTENYYVLKNPTFIDDIEKIINDSSIKIKRIILPIRNFKESAQSRVKNNFKEGGLWNATNIHEQLDYYNSIMSNYIVIMTKYEIDTIFIDFDKMITDKKYLYDKLKNILNEKDIDFEYFSNIYEKATLTSRSQNINNNDI
;
A
#
# COMPACT_ATOMS: atom_id res chain seq x y z
N MET A 1 -8.43 -9.53 18.03
CA MET A 1 -8.04 -8.83 16.78
C MET A 1 -7.93 -9.88 15.70
N GLU A 2 -8.81 -9.85 14.70
CA GLU A 2 -8.62 -10.68 13.50
C GLU A 2 -7.30 -10.28 12.85
N ASN A 3 -6.42 -11.24 12.68
CA ASN A 3 -5.08 -11.02 12.17
C ASN A 3 -5.14 -11.01 10.64
N TYR A 4 -4.45 -10.07 10.00
CA TYR A 4 -4.43 -9.88 8.53
C TYR A 4 -3.84 -11.08 7.74
N ASN A 5 -3.33 -12.11 8.44
CA ASN A 5 -2.61 -13.24 7.88
C ASN A 5 -3.38 -14.08 6.86
N ASN A 6 -4.71 -14.06 6.87
CA ASN A 6 -5.53 -14.88 5.96
C ASN A 6 -5.78 -14.24 4.58
N TYR A 7 -5.26 -13.03 4.34
CA TYR A 7 -5.61 -12.25 3.16
C TYR A 7 -4.42 -11.86 2.27
N ILE A 8 -3.22 -12.41 2.48
CA ILE A 8 -2.06 -12.18 1.59
C ILE A 8 -2.00 -13.30 0.55
N PHE A 9 -1.98 -12.93 -0.73
CA PHE A 9 -1.92 -13.91 -1.82
C PHE A 9 -0.55 -14.60 -1.87
N LYS A 10 -0.51 -15.91 -2.09
CA LYS A 10 0.77 -16.68 -2.07
C LYS A 10 1.71 -16.32 -3.23
N ASN A 11 1.16 -15.87 -4.35
CA ASN A 11 1.90 -15.65 -5.60
C ASN A 11 2.28 -14.18 -5.83
N CYS A 12 1.85 -13.27 -4.96
CA CYS A 12 2.19 -11.85 -5.05
C CYS A 12 2.07 -11.15 -3.70
N ASN A 13 2.75 -10.03 -3.51
CA ASN A 13 2.68 -9.24 -2.28
C ASN A 13 1.41 -8.36 -2.20
N SER A 14 0.29 -8.86 -2.72
CA SER A 14 -1.03 -8.21 -2.65
C SER A 14 -1.89 -8.89 -1.58
N GLY A 15 -2.97 -8.24 -1.13
CA GLY A 15 -3.76 -8.76 -0.03
C GLY A 15 -4.17 -7.74 1.02
N MET A 16 -4.89 -8.19 2.05
CA MET A 16 -5.35 -7.35 3.17
C MET A 16 -6.40 -6.30 2.77
N GLU A 17 -7.04 -6.46 1.61
CA GLU A 17 -8.08 -5.55 1.16
C GLU A 17 -9.31 -5.62 2.07
N ARG A 18 -9.84 -4.44 2.41
CA ARG A 18 -11.00 -4.25 3.29
C ARG A 18 -11.95 -3.21 2.72
N CYS A 19 -13.24 -3.28 3.07
CA CYS A 19 -14.21 -2.24 2.79
C CYS A 19 -14.02 -1.06 3.75
N TYR A 20 -14.26 0.16 3.29
CA TYR A 20 -14.06 1.36 4.12
C TYR A 20 -15.05 1.47 5.29
N THR A 21 -16.15 0.70 5.24
CA THR A 21 -17.18 0.64 6.29
C THR A 21 -16.85 -0.36 7.40
N GLU A 22 -15.77 -1.13 7.27
CA GLU A 22 -15.38 -2.09 8.30
C GLU A 22 -14.70 -1.40 9.49
N ASN A 23 -14.95 -1.92 10.70
CA ASN A 23 -14.48 -1.32 11.94
C ASN A 23 -13.02 -1.69 12.27
N TYR A 24 -12.08 -1.19 11.47
CA TYR A 24 -10.64 -1.34 11.66
C TYR A 24 -9.94 0.01 11.77
N TYR A 25 -8.85 0.07 12.56
CA TYR A 25 -8.06 1.30 12.73
C TYR A 25 -7.24 1.67 11.48
N VAL A 26 -6.76 0.66 10.75
CA VAL A 26 -6.04 0.81 9.48
C VAL A 26 -6.78 -0.03 8.46
N LEU A 27 -7.13 0.57 7.32
CA LEU A 27 -7.79 -0.07 6.20
C LEU A 27 -6.91 0.09 4.97
N LYS A 28 -6.81 -0.97 4.17
CA LYS A 28 -6.09 -0.98 2.89
C LYS A 28 -7.07 -1.40 1.81
N ASN A 29 -7.15 -0.63 0.73
CA ASN A 29 -7.78 -1.08 -0.50
C ASN A 29 -7.27 -0.19 -1.65
N PRO A 30 -6.79 -0.76 -2.78
CA PRO A 30 -6.43 0.06 -3.94
C PRO A 30 -7.59 0.93 -4.45
N THR A 31 -8.85 0.49 -4.32
CA THR A 31 -10.00 1.27 -4.82
C THR A 31 -10.31 2.52 -4.00
N PHE A 32 -9.70 2.68 -2.81
CA PHE A 32 -9.93 3.88 -2.00
C PHE A 32 -9.54 5.17 -2.69
N ILE A 33 -8.55 5.15 -3.59
CA ILE A 33 -8.15 6.35 -4.33
C ILE A 33 -9.22 6.79 -5.34
N ASP A 34 -9.98 5.84 -5.88
CA ASP A 34 -11.09 6.13 -6.80
C ASP A 34 -12.34 6.58 -6.02
N ASP A 35 -12.59 5.96 -4.88
CA ASP A 35 -13.74 6.22 -4.02
C ASP A 35 -13.52 7.37 -3.02
N ILE A 36 -12.37 8.05 -3.05
CA ILE A 36 -11.94 8.89 -1.93
C ILE A 36 -12.94 10.02 -1.60
N GLU A 37 -13.55 10.65 -2.60
CA GLU A 37 -14.57 11.69 -2.37
C GLU A 37 -15.82 11.11 -1.70
N LYS A 38 -16.23 9.90 -2.09
CA LYS A 38 -17.35 9.21 -1.44
C LYS A 38 -17.04 8.91 0.02
N ILE A 39 -15.82 8.46 0.31
CA ILE A 39 -15.39 8.14 1.69
C ILE A 39 -15.35 9.40 2.55
N ILE A 40 -14.85 10.52 2.02
CA ILE A 40 -14.79 11.80 2.76
C ILE A 40 -16.18 12.35 3.06
N ASN A 41 -17.13 12.19 2.14
CA ASN A 41 -18.50 12.68 2.31
C ASN A 41 -19.36 11.75 3.20
N ASP A 42 -18.84 10.60 3.60
CA ASP A 42 -19.52 9.72 4.54
C ASP A 42 -19.32 10.23 5.99
N SER A 43 -20.38 10.79 6.57
CA SER A 43 -20.35 11.35 7.92
C SER A 43 -20.06 10.33 9.03
N SER A 44 -20.16 9.03 8.75
CA SER A 44 -19.80 7.98 9.71
C SER A 44 -18.29 7.71 9.76
N ILE A 45 -17.54 8.22 8.79
CA ILE A 45 -16.11 7.99 8.63
C ILE A 45 -15.33 9.26 8.95
N LYS A 46 -14.26 9.10 9.71
CA LYS A 46 -13.26 10.15 9.92
C LYS A 46 -11.92 9.67 9.42
N ILE A 47 -11.51 10.17 8.25
CA ILE A 47 -10.16 9.92 7.73
C ILE A 47 -9.18 10.73 8.58
N LYS A 48 -8.40 10.03 9.41
CA LYS A 48 -7.34 10.67 10.19
C LYS A 48 -6.15 11.03 9.32
N ARG A 49 -5.79 10.13 8.40
CA ARG A 49 -4.61 10.23 7.55
C ARG A 49 -4.66 9.19 6.43
N ILE A 50 -4.08 9.53 5.28
CA ILE A 50 -3.81 8.58 4.19
C ILE A 50 -2.31 8.30 4.14
N ILE A 51 -1.95 7.03 4.00
CA ILE A 51 -0.57 6.59 3.74
C ILE A 51 -0.52 6.13 2.30
N LEU A 52 0.23 6.85 1.45
CA LEU A 52 0.31 6.56 0.02
C LEU A 52 1.75 6.20 -0.37
N PRO A 53 2.06 4.91 -0.55
CA PRO A 53 3.32 4.48 -1.15
C PRO A 53 3.39 4.92 -2.63
N ILE A 54 4.46 5.62 -2.99
CA ILE A 54 4.73 6.09 -4.34
C ILE A 54 5.88 5.27 -4.92
N ARG A 55 5.64 4.69 -6.09
CA ARG A 55 6.60 3.90 -6.86
C ARG A 55 6.73 4.45 -8.26
N ASN A 56 7.87 4.24 -8.91
CA ASN A 56 8.01 4.47 -10.34
C ASN A 56 6.88 3.77 -11.13
N PHE A 57 6.09 4.54 -11.88
CA PHE A 57 4.91 4.05 -12.60
C PHE A 57 5.27 2.99 -13.65
N LYS A 58 6.39 3.14 -14.36
CA LYS A 58 6.82 2.18 -15.38
C LYS A 58 7.16 0.83 -14.76
N GLU A 59 7.96 0.83 -13.69
CA GLU A 59 8.32 -0.41 -12.98
C GLU A 59 7.10 -1.09 -12.35
N SER A 60 6.20 -0.28 -11.79
CA SER A 60 4.94 -0.77 -11.24
C SER A 60 4.06 -1.43 -12.31
N ALA A 61 3.88 -0.76 -13.47
CA ALA A 61 3.10 -1.28 -14.58
C ALA A 61 3.71 -2.57 -15.16
N GLN A 62 5.04 -2.61 -15.32
CA GLN A 62 5.76 -3.82 -15.74
C GLN A 62 5.56 -4.99 -14.77
N SER A 63 5.54 -4.71 -13.45
CA SER A 63 5.26 -5.72 -12.44
C SER A 63 3.85 -6.29 -12.56
N ARG A 64 2.85 -5.46 -12.89
CA ARG A 64 1.45 -5.88 -13.07
C ARG A 64 1.23 -6.70 -14.33
N VAL A 65 1.87 -6.34 -15.43
CA VAL A 65 1.77 -7.08 -16.70
C VAL A 65 2.20 -8.55 -16.53
N LYS A 66 3.19 -8.84 -15.67
CA LYS A 66 3.61 -10.22 -15.36
C LYS A 66 2.49 -11.08 -14.78
N ASN A 67 1.56 -10.48 -14.06
CA ASN A 67 0.40 -11.15 -13.46
C ASN A 67 -0.87 -11.07 -14.33
N ASN A 68 -0.83 -10.34 -15.44
CA ASN A 68 -1.95 -10.13 -16.36
C ASN A 68 -3.25 -9.72 -15.64
N PHE A 69 -4.36 -10.45 -15.77
CA PHE A 69 -5.63 -10.16 -15.07
C PHE A 69 -5.81 -10.91 -13.74
N LYS A 70 -4.73 -11.47 -13.17
CA LYS A 70 -4.75 -12.17 -11.87
C LYS A 70 -4.47 -11.20 -10.72
N GLU A 71 -4.41 -11.73 -9.50
CA GLU A 71 -4.13 -10.95 -8.29
C GLU A 71 -2.78 -10.23 -8.40
N GLY A 72 -2.78 -8.92 -8.13
CA GLY A 72 -1.60 -8.07 -8.35
C GLY A 72 -1.29 -7.79 -9.83
N GLY A 73 -2.24 -8.08 -10.73
CA GLY A 73 -2.22 -7.82 -12.15
C GLY A 73 -2.62 -6.40 -12.56
N LEU A 74 -2.92 -6.22 -13.83
CA LEU A 74 -3.41 -4.98 -14.42
C LEU A 74 -4.66 -4.49 -13.68
N TRP A 75 -4.78 -3.17 -13.55
CA TRP A 75 -5.84 -2.50 -12.83
C TRP A 75 -6.44 -1.43 -13.73
N ASN A 76 -7.71 -1.62 -14.11
CA ASN A 76 -8.45 -0.77 -15.04
C ASN A 76 -7.69 -0.53 -16.37
N ALA A 77 -6.96 -1.55 -16.83
CA ALA A 77 -6.12 -1.52 -18.01
C ALA A 77 -6.00 -2.91 -18.63
N THR A 78 -5.76 -2.97 -19.93
CA THR A 78 -5.50 -4.20 -20.70
C THR A 78 -4.04 -4.35 -21.12
N ASN A 79 -3.26 -3.28 -21.02
CA ASN A 79 -1.86 -3.24 -21.41
C ASN A 79 -1.06 -2.23 -20.57
N ILE A 80 0.27 -2.21 -20.77
CA ILE A 80 1.17 -1.34 -20.01
C ILE A 80 0.90 0.15 -20.22
N HIS A 81 0.50 0.56 -21.42
CA HIS A 81 0.26 1.97 -21.73
C HIS A 81 -0.99 2.45 -20.99
N GLU A 82 -2.09 1.71 -21.11
CA GLU A 82 -3.32 2.00 -20.36
C GLU A 82 -3.09 1.99 -18.85
N GLN A 83 -2.21 1.12 -18.33
CA GLN A 83 -1.88 1.11 -16.92
C GLN A 83 -1.15 2.39 -16.48
N LEU A 84 -0.28 2.94 -17.32
CA LEU A 84 0.42 4.20 -17.07
C LEU A 84 -0.54 5.38 -17.13
N ASP A 85 -1.44 5.41 -18.13
CA ASP A 85 -2.47 6.42 -18.25
C ASP A 85 -3.39 6.42 -17.02
N TYR A 86 -3.78 5.23 -16.57
CA TYR A 86 -4.57 5.05 -15.37
C TYR A 86 -3.84 5.62 -14.13
N TYR A 87 -2.57 5.29 -13.92
CA TYR A 87 -1.78 5.83 -12.81
C TYR A 87 -1.67 7.35 -12.82
N ASN A 88 -1.43 7.94 -13.99
CA ASN A 88 -1.36 9.39 -14.14
C ASN A 88 -2.71 10.05 -13.80
N SER A 89 -3.80 9.44 -14.27
CA SER A 89 -5.17 9.92 -14.00
C SER A 89 -5.50 9.89 -12.50
N ILE A 90 -5.36 8.73 -11.85
CA ILE A 90 -5.70 8.58 -10.43
C ILE A 90 -4.83 9.47 -9.53
N MET A 91 -3.54 9.61 -9.83
CA MET A 91 -2.65 10.44 -9.02
C MET A 91 -2.97 11.93 -9.18
N SER A 92 -3.23 12.38 -10.41
CA SER A 92 -3.61 13.77 -10.66
C SER A 92 -4.94 14.11 -10.00
N ASN A 93 -5.93 13.22 -10.10
CA ASN A 93 -7.21 13.36 -9.42
C ASN A 93 -7.04 13.39 -7.90
N TYR A 94 -6.25 12.47 -7.34
CA TYR A 94 -5.98 12.43 -5.91
C TYR A 94 -5.34 13.72 -5.40
N ILE A 95 -4.37 14.30 -6.11
CA ILE A 95 -3.74 15.57 -5.74
C ILE A 95 -4.79 16.69 -5.63
N VAL A 96 -5.71 16.78 -6.60
CA VAL A 96 -6.81 17.76 -6.57
C VAL A 96 -7.69 17.54 -5.34
N ILE A 97 -8.10 16.30 -5.08
CA ILE A 97 -8.99 15.96 -3.97
C ILE A 97 -8.31 16.21 -2.62
N MET A 98 -7.09 15.72 -2.42
CA MET A 98 -6.39 15.90 -1.14
C MET A 98 -6.13 17.37 -0.82
N THR A 99 -5.97 18.21 -1.85
CA THR A 99 -5.83 19.66 -1.67
C THR A 99 -7.19 20.28 -1.31
N LYS A 100 -8.25 19.93 -2.04
CA LYS A 100 -9.61 20.46 -1.82
C LYS A 100 -10.15 20.15 -0.42
N TYR A 101 -9.88 18.95 0.10
CA TYR A 101 -10.40 18.47 1.38
C TYR A 101 -9.35 18.48 2.51
N GLU A 102 -8.18 19.08 2.28
CA GLU A 102 -7.08 19.19 3.25
C GLU A 102 -6.70 17.84 3.89
N ILE A 103 -6.62 16.79 3.07
CA ILE A 103 -6.36 15.43 3.56
C ILE A 103 -4.90 15.31 3.99
N ASP A 104 -4.68 15.03 5.28
CA ASP A 104 -3.36 14.69 5.80
C ASP A 104 -2.84 13.40 5.14
N THR A 105 -1.86 13.55 4.24
CA THR A 105 -1.29 12.46 3.45
C THR A 105 0.19 12.30 3.74
N ILE A 106 0.59 11.09 4.13
CA ILE A 106 2.00 10.70 4.19
C ILE A 106 2.36 10.01 2.88
N PHE A 107 3.15 10.69 2.05
CA PHE A 107 3.83 10.07 0.93
C PHE A 107 5.05 9.29 1.40
N ILE A 108 5.12 8.03 1.00
CA ILE A 108 6.22 7.13 1.30
C ILE A 108 6.85 6.68 -0.01
N ASP A 109 8.17 6.83 -0.14
CA ASP A 109 8.93 6.24 -1.23
C ASP A 109 8.92 4.71 -1.10
N PHE A 110 8.39 4.02 -2.11
CA PHE A 110 8.21 2.57 -2.07
C PHE A 110 9.53 1.81 -1.95
N ASP A 111 10.58 2.25 -2.62
CA ASP A 111 11.86 1.55 -2.62
C ASP A 111 12.57 1.71 -1.27
N LYS A 112 12.53 2.93 -0.70
CA LYS A 112 13.01 3.19 0.66
C LYS A 112 12.19 2.50 1.73
N MET A 113 10.87 2.41 1.56
CA MET A 113 9.99 1.67 2.48
C MET A 113 10.42 0.21 2.64
N ILE A 114 10.98 -0.41 1.60
CA ILE A 114 11.38 -1.83 1.58
C ILE A 114 12.85 -2.04 1.96
N THR A 115 13.69 -1.02 1.79
CA THR A 115 15.15 -1.15 1.97
C THR A 115 15.68 -0.41 3.20
N ASP A 116 14.94 0.57 3.72
CA ASP A 116 15.33 1.42 4.83
C ASP A 116 14.22 1.46 5.90
N LYS A 117 14.34 0.54 6.87
CA LYS A 117 13.41 0.44 8.00
C LYS A 117 13.40 1.69 8.87
N LYS A 118 14.51 2.43 8.95
CA LYS A 118 14.58 3.67 9.75
C LYS A 118 13.80 4.78 9.06
N TYR A 119 13.97 4.93 7.74
CA TYR A 119 13.14 5.82 6.93
C TYR A 119 11.65 5.53 7.13
N LEU A 120 11.23 4.25 7.02
CA LEU A 120 9.83 3.89 7.18
C LEU A 120 9.32 4.20 8.59
N TYR A 121 10.08 3.86 9.63
CA TYR A 121 9.75 4.19 11.00
C TYR A 121 9.58 5.70 11.20
N ASP A 122 10.54 6.50 10.73
CA ASP A 122 10.51 7.96 10.90
C ASP A 122 9.33 8.58 10.15
N LYS A 123 8.96 8.06 8.97
CA LYS A 123 7.75 8.47 8.23
C LYS A 123 6.47 8.13 8.98
N LEU A 124 6.40 6.98 9.65
CA LEU A 124 5.21 6.51 10.37
C LEU A 124 5.20 6.90 11.85
N LYS A 125 6.25 7.57 12.35
CA LYS A 125 6.51 7.79 13.78
C LYS A 125 5.31 8.32 14.54
N ASN A 126 4.60 9.30 14.00
CA ASN A 126 3.43 9.88 14.65
C ASN A 126 2.32 8.84 14.86
N ILE A 127 2.12 7.94 13.90
CA ILE A 127 1.11 6.87 13.98
C ILE A 127 1.57 5.76 14.96
N LEU A 128 2.86 5.42 14.91
CA LEU A 128 3.45 4.40 15.77
C LEU A 128 3.45 4.82 17.25
N ASN A 129 3.75 6.09 17.52
CA ASN A 129 3.71 6.67 18.86
C ASN A 129 2.31 6.63 19.48
N GLU A 130 1.24 6.80 18.69
CA GLU A 130 -0.15 6.67 19.17
C GLU A 130 -0.51 5.26 19.65
N LYS A 131 0.34 4.28 19.33
CA LYS A 131 0.20 2.87 19.71
C LYS A 131 1.34 2.40 20.61
N ASP A 132 2.16 3.33 21.13
CA ASP A 132 3.33 3.04 21.95
C ASP A 132 4.30 2.04 21.29
N ILE A 133 4.46 2.14 19.96
CA ILE A 133 5.39 1.32 19.19
C ILE A 133 6.71 2.06 19.04
N ASP A 134 7.75 1.55 19.70
CA ASP A 134 9.12 2.04 19.54
C ASP A 134 9.83 1.46 18.31
N PHE A 135 11.04 1.97 18.05
CA PHE A 135 11.84 1.55 16.90
C PHE A 135 12.32 0.10 17.00
N GLU A 136 12.57 -0.40 18.21
CA GLU A 136 13.07 -1.77 18.40
C GLU A 136 11.97 -2.79 18.08
N TYR A 137 10.78 -2.59 18.65
CA TYR A 137 9.61 -3.39 18.35
C TYR A 137 9.26 -3.32 16.86
N PHE A 138 9.24 -2.11 16.29
CA PHE A 138 9.00 -1.93 14.86
C PHE A 138 10.03 -2.69 14.01
N SER A 139 11.33 -2.56 14.32
CA SER A 139 12.41 -3.24 13.58
C SER A 139 12.22 -4.76 13.59
N ASN A 140 11.89 -5.33 14.74
CA ASN A 140 11.64 -6.76 14.89
C ASN A 140 10.47 -7.25 14.00
N ILE A 141 9.38 -6.48 13.92
CA ILE A 141 8.23 -6.82 13.08
C ILE A 141 8.54 -6.61 11.59
N TYR A 142 9.25 -5.54 11.25
CA TYR A 142 9.68 -5.23 9.89
C TYR A 142 10.52 -6.37 9.30
N GLU A 143 11.49 -6.89 10.07
CA GLU A 143 12.35 -7.99 9.65
C GLU A 143 11.54 -9.27 9.43
N LYS A 144 10.63 -9.60 10.36
CA LYS A 144 9.71 -10.75 10.22
C LYS A 144 8.85 -10.64 8.97
N ALA A 145 8.26 -9.46 8.70
CA ALA A 145 7.44 -9.22 7.51
C ALA A 145 8.25 -9.27 6.20
N THR A 146 9.51 -8.85 6.23
CA THR A 146 10.41 -8.93 5.08
C THR A 146 10.77 -10.36 4.73
N LEU A 147 11.00 -11.21 5.74
CA LEU A 147 11.29 -12.64 5.54
C LEU A 147 10.10 -13.42 4.94
N THR A 148 8.86 -13.01 5.23
CA THR A 148 7.66 -13.69 4.73
C THR A 148 7.19 -13.19 3.36
N SER A 149 7.50 -11.95 2.99
CA SER A 149 7.08 -11.31 1.73
C SER A 149 8.07 -11.46 0.57
N ARG A 150 9.32 -11.84 0.84
CA ARG A 150 10.25 -12.26 -0.20
C ARG A 150 10.07 -13.76 -0.40
N SER A 151 9.51 -14.17 -1.54
CA SER A 151 9.58 -15.56 -1.99
C SER A 151 11.00 -16.05 -1.75
N GLN A 152 11.17 -17.14 -1.00
CA GLN A 152 12.45 -17.81 -0.90
C GLN A 152 12.86 -18.24 -2.31
N ASN A 153 13.62 -17.40 -3.02
CA ASN A 153 14.49 -17.86 -4.09
C ASN A 153 15.60 -18.67 -3.40
N ILE A 154 15.29 -19.91 -3.02
CA ILE A 154 16.32 -20.91 -2.78
C ILE A 154 16.95 -21.11 -4.15
N ASN A 155 18.14 -20.54 -4.33
CA ASN A 155 19.03 -20.89 -5.41
C ASN A 155 19.33 -22.39 -5.27
N ASN A 156 18.72 -23.22 -6.11
CA ASN A 156 19.14 -24.61 -6.33
C ASN A 156 20.43 -24.64 -7.16
N ASN A 157 21.51 -24.03 -6.65
CA ASN A 157 22.84 -24.10 -7.27
C ASN A 157 23.94 -24.55 -6.29
N ASP A 158 23.57 -25.20 -5.17
CA ASP A 158 24.51 -25.87 -4.27
C ASP A 158 24.02 -27.29 -3.94
N ILE A 159 24.09 -28.21 -4.91
CA ILE A 159 24.34 -29.65 -4.72
C ILE A 159 25.22 -30.14 -5.87
#